data_AF-T1JLT6-F1
#
_entry.id   AF-T1JLT6-F1
#
_cell.length_a   1.000
_cell.length_b   1.000
_cell.length_c   1.000
_cell.angle_alpha   90.00
_cell.angle_beta   90.00
_cell.angle_gamma   90.00
#
_symmetry.space_group_name_H-M   'P 1'
#
loop_
_entity.id
_entity.type
_entity.pdbx_description
1 polymer ?
#
loop_
_entity_poly.entity_id
_entity_poly.type
_entity_poly.pdbx_seq_one_letter_code
_entity_poly.pdbx_strand_id
1 'polypeptide(L)'
;MASILPEFMETVSNKTVPIGREAILSCVVNHLGKHKVAWVKVDTQTILTIHNHVITRNYRITLTHSDHRYWHLHINNVQESDRGYYMCQINTVPMRSVQGYLEVV
;
A
#
# COMPACT_ATOMS: atom_id res chain seq x y z
N MET A 1 29.19 8.04 -9.76
CA MET A 1 28.58 7.07 -8.81
C MET A 1 27.13 6.87 -9.23
N ALA A 2 26.72 5.66 -9.59
CA ALA A 2 25.35 5.40 -10.02
C ALA A 2 24.39 5.50 -8.82
N SER A 3 23.36 6.34 -8.93
CA SER A 3 22.28 6.40 -7.94
C SER A 3 21.43 5.14 -8.07
N ILE A 4 21.41 4.32 -7.03
CA ILE A 4 20.58 3.11 -6.99
C ILE A 4 19.11 3.54 -6.94
N LEU A 5 18.30 3.07 -7.90
CA LEU A 5 16.88 3.40 -7.98
C LEU A 5 16.05 2.51 -7.04
N PRO A 6 14.97 3.03 -6.43
CA PRO A 6 14.04 2.23 -5.64
C PRO A 6 13.40 1.14 -6.47
N GLU A 7 13.23 -0.05 -5.91
CA GLU A 7 12.64 -1.20 -6.59
C GLU A 7 11.67 -1.96 -5.69
N PHE A 8 10.54 -2.38 -6.25
CA PHE A 8 9.62 -3.30 -5.58
C PHE A 8 10.20 -4.71 -5.60
N MET A 9 10.25 -5.35 -4.44
CA MET A 9 10.71 -6.74 -4.35
C MET A 9 9.67 -7.74 -4.84
N GLU A 10 8.40 -7.37 -4.77
CA GLU A 10 7.27 -8.20 -5.16
C GLU A 10 6.08 -7.33 -5.55
N THR A 11 5.13 -7.91 -6.27
CA THR A 11 3.81 -7.30 -6.44
C THR A 11 3.01 -7.43 -5.15
N VAL A 12 2.04 -6.53 -4.96
CA VAL A 12 1.10 -6.68 -3.84
C VAL A 12 0.25 -7.92 -4.10
N SER A 13 0.29 -8.90 -3.20
CA SER A 13 -0.46 -10.14 -3.37
C SER A 13 -1.97 -9.91 -3.30
N ASN A 14 -2.73 -10.57 -4.17
CA ASN A 14 -4.19 -10.63 -4.04
C ASN A 14 -4.55 -11.33 -2.74
N LYS A 15 -5.56 -10.82 -2.04
CA LYS A 15 -6.03 -11.37 -0.75
C LYS A 15 -7.54 -11.47 -0.73
N THR A 16 -8.04 -12.57 -0.19
CA THR A 16 -9.45 -12.76 0.13
C THR A 16 -9.60 -12.69 1.64
N VAL A 17 -10.45 -11.79 2.13
CA VAL A 17 -10.61 -11.54 3.57
C VAL A 17 -12.10 -11.50 3.93
N PRO A 18 -12.54 -12.23 4.97
CA PRO A 18 -13.93 -12.17 5.40
C PRO A 18 -14.32 -10.80 5.97
N ILE A 19 -15.58 -10.40 5.80
CA ILE A 19 -16.14 -9.21 6.45
C ILE A 19 -15.86 -9.24 7.96
N GLY A 20 -15.51 -8.08 8.52
CA GLY A 20 -15.22 -7.88 9.94
C GLY A 20 -13.81 -8.29 10.39
N ARG A 21 -13.04 -8.98 9.54
CA ARG A 21 -11.62 -9.29 9.82
C ARG A 21 -10.69 -8.14 9.44
N GLU A 22 -9.41 -8.31 9.71
CA GLU A 22 -8.36 -7.39 9.27
C GLU A 22 -7.78 -7.87 7.94
N ALA A 23 -7.64 -6.97 6.97
CA ALA A 23 -6.81 -7.18 5.80
C ALA A 23 -5.46 -6.47 5.97
N ILE A 24 -4.38 -7.18 5.65
CA ILE A 24 -3.02 -6.63 5.64
C ILE A 24 -2.47 -6.76 4.22
N LEU A 25 -2.25 -5.63 3.55
CA LEU A 25 -1.62 -5.56 2.23
C LEU A 25 -0.14 -5.17 2.40
N SER A 26 0.75 -5.94 1.79
CA SER A 26 2.19 -5.76 1.94
C SER A 26 2.80 -5.12 0.70
N CYS A 27 3.69 -4.16 0.92
CA CYS A 27 4.53 -3.59 -0.11
C CYS A 27 5.98 -3.53 0.40
N VAL A 28 6.88 -4.13 -0.36
CA VAL A 28 8.30 -4.24 0.01
C VAL A 28 9.16 -3.54 -1.03
N VAL A 29 9.94 -2.55 -0.59
CA VAL A 29 10.75 -1.69 -1.46
C VAL A 29 12.20 -1.71 -1.02
N ASN A 30 13.10 -2.05 -1.93
CA ASN A 30 14.54 -1.88 -1.73
C ASN A 30 15.01 -0.52 -2.25
N HIS A 31 16.09 -0.01 -1.65
CA HIS A 31 16.76 1.22 -2.08
C HIS A 31 15.85 2.46 -2.17
N LEU A 32 14.89 2.58 -1.25
CA LEU A 32 13.93 3.70 -1.24
C LEU A 32 14.63 5.07 -1.25
N GLY A 33 15.73 5.20 -0.51
CA GLY A 33 16.52 6.43 -0.44
C GLY A 33 15.67 7.59 0.08
N LYS A 34 15.61 8.69 -0.69
CA LYS A 34 14.82 9.89 -0.35
C LYS A 34 13.38 9.85 -0.91
N HIS A 35 13.03 8.80 -1.62
CA HIS A 35 11.69 8.64 -2.19
C HIS A 35 10.70 8.25 -1.08
N LYS A 36 9.41 8.40 -1.39
CA LYS A 36 8.30 8.09 -0.49
C LYS A 36 7.39 7.06 -1.15
N VAL A 37 6.91 6.14 -0.33
CA VAL A 37 5.89 5.16 -0.70
C VAL A 37 4.51 5.75 -0.38
N ALA A 38 3.50 5.47 -1.19
CA ALA A 38 2.11 5.80 -0.93
C ALA A 38 1.21 4.61 -1.20
N TRP A 39 0.15 4.48 -0.40
CA TRP A 39 -0.96 3.56 -0.69
C TRP A 39 -2.13 4.33 -1.27
N VAL A 40 -2.70 3.80 -2.35
CA VAL A 40 -3.83 4.39 -3.06
C VAL A 40 -4.90 3.31 -3.29
N LYS A 41 -6.16 3.61 -3.00
CA LYS A 41 -7.28 2.78 -3.46
C LYS A 41 -7.59 3.17 -4.90
N VAL A 42 -7.33 2.25 -5.84
CA VAL A 42 -7.31 2.52 -7.28
C VAL A 42 -8.68 2.95 -7.79
N ASP A 43 -9.72 2.21 -7.43
CA ASP A 43 -11.08 2.40 -7.97
C ASP A 43 -11.65 3.79 -7.67
N THR A 44 -11.20 4.40 -6.57
CA THR A 44 -11.66 5.70 -6.08
C THR A 44 -10.58 6.78 -6.21
N GLN A 45 -9.42 6.45 -6.76
CA GLN A 45 -8.23 7.31 -6.80
C GLN A 45 -7.91 7.98 -5.47
N THR A 46 -8.23 7.32 -4.35
CA THR A 46 -8.11 7.90 -3.01
C THR A 46 -6.75 7.56 -2.41
N ILE A 47 -5.99 8.60 -2.05
CA ILE A 47 -4.73 8.44 -1.32
C ILE A 47 -5.05 8.02 0.12
N LEU A 48 -4.55 6.84 0.52
CA LEU A 48 -4.74 6.29 1.85
C LEU A 48 -3.62 6.73 2.79
N THR A 49 -2.37 6.58 2.33
CA THR A 49 -1.18 6.94 3.11
C THR A 49 -0.11 7.56 2.23
N ILE A 50 0.73 8.42 2.82
CA ILE A 50 1.96 8.93 2.20
C ILE A 50 3.08 8.77 3.22
N HIS A 51 4.09 7.99 2.85
CA HIS A 51 5.18 7.58 3.72
C HIS A 51 4.61 7.04 5.03
N ASN A 52 5.04 7.54 6.18
CA ASN A 52 4.58 7.14 7.51
C ASN A 52 3.25 7.81 7.97
N HIS A 53 2.60 8.61 7.12
CA HIS A 53 1.38 9.34 7.50
C HIS A 53 0.14 8.71 6.85
N VAL A 54 -0.90 8.48 7.65
CA VAL A 54 -2.24 8.14 7.16
C VAL A 54 -2.95 9.44 6.75
N ILE A 55 -3.40 9.51 5.49
CA ILE A 55 -4.02 10.70 4.89
C ILE A 55 -5.54 10.60 4.90
N THR A 56 -6.06 9.40 4.66
CA THR A 56 -7.50 9.14 4.70
C THR A 56 -8.08 9.40 6.08
N ARG A 57 -9.34 9.87 6.13
CA ARG A 57 -10.11 10.02 7.38
C ARG A 57 -10.74 8.72 7.87
N ASN A 58 -10.61 7.64 7.10
CA ASN A 58 -11.13 6.33 7.50
C ASN A 58 -10.25 5.75 8.62
N TYR A 59 -10.74 5.80 9.86
CA TYR A 59 -10.05 5.33 11.07
C TYR A 59 -9.70 3.84 11.06
N ARG A 60 -10.32 3.05 10.18
CA ARG A 60 -10.01 1.63 10.02
C ARG A 60 -8.68 1.39 9.30
N ILE A 61 -8.19 2.40 8.58
CA ILE A 61 -6.95 2.35 7.83
C ILE A 61 -5.79 2.75 8.74
N THR A 62 -4.84 1.84 8.92
CA THR A 62 -3.57 2.14 9.61
C THR A 62 -2.39 1.65 8.76
N LEU A 63 -1.19 2.08 9.14
CA LEU A 63 0.04 1.73 8.43
C LEU A 63 1.09 1.26 9.43
N THR A 64 1.69 0.12 9.16
CA THR A 64 2.95 -0.27 9.82
C THR A 64 4.08 -0.22 8.81
N HIS A 65 5.25 0.22 9.26
CA HIS A 65 6.45 0.28 8.43
C HIS A 65 7.67 -0.13 9.25
N SER A 66 8.63 -0.79 8.60
CA SER A 66 9.91 -1.15 9.21
C SER A 66 11.07 -0.96 8.25
N ASP A 67 12.20 -0.50 8.80
CA ASP A 67 13.50 -0.40 8.15
C ASP A 67 13.50 0.26 6.76
N HIS A 68 12.58 1.23 6.53
CA HIS A 68 12.32 1.87 5.23
C HIS A 68 12.04 0.91 4.06
N ARG A 69 11.80 -0.37 4.36
CA ARG A 69 11.68 -1.45 3.38
C ARG A 69 10.26 -1.98 3.31
N TYR A 70 9.62 -2.17 4.45
CA TYR A 70 8.29 -2.76 4.53
C TYR A 70 7.25 -1.67 4.76
N TRP A 71 6.16 -1.72 3.98
CA TRP A 71 5.04 -0.79 4.02
C TRP A 71 3.74 -1.60 4.01
N HIS A 72 3.21 -1.91 5.20
CA HIS A 72 2.00 -2.70 5.34
C HIS A 72 0.80 -1.79 5.59
N LEU A 73 -0.18 -1.85 4.68
CA LEU A 73 -1.47 -1.20 4.86
C LEU A 73 -2.40 -2.16 5.61
N HIS A 74 -2.96 -1.69 6.71
CA HIS A 74 -3.92 -2.43 7.51
C HIS A 74 -5.31 -1.84 7.28
N ILE A 75 -6.28 -2.70 7.06
CA ILE A 75 -7.69 -2.36 6.95
C ILE A 75 -8.43 -3.15 8.01
N ASN A 76 -8.72 -2.51 9.14
CA ASN A 76 -9.44 -3.14 10.25
C ASN A 76 -10.94 -3.23 9.95
N ASN A 77 -11.60 -4.26 10.49
CA ASN A 77 -13.05 -4.44 10.36
C ASN A 77 -13.51 -4.26 8.89
N VAL A 78 -12.93 -5.07 8.00
CA VAL A 78 -13.14 -5.03 6.54
C VAL A 78 -14.64 -5.06 6.23
N GLN A 79 -15.04 -4.22 5.28
CA GLN A 79 -16.40 -4.10 4.78
C GLN A 79 -16.45 -4.46 3.29
N GLU A 80 -17.61 -4.83 2.77
CA GLU A 80 -17.77 -5.12 1.33
C GLU A 80 -17.30 -3.96 0.44
N SER A 81 -17.51 -2.72 0.89
CA SER A 81 -17.03 -1.51 0.20
C SER A 81 -15.51 -1.40 0.08
N ASP A 82 -14.74 -2.17 0.88
CA ASP A 82 -13.29 -2.20 0.81
C ASP A 82 -12.77 -3.09 -0.32
N ARG A 83 -13.63 -3.94 -0.92
CA ARG A 83 -13.29 -4.72 -2.10
C ARG A 83 -12.71 -3.82 -3.20
N GLY A 84 -11.69 -4.32 -3.90
CA GLY A 84 -11.11 -3.61 -5.04
C GLY A 84 -9.59 -3.63 -5.11
N TYR A 85 -9.06 -2.83 -6.04
CA TYR A 85 -7.62 -2.71 -6.25
C TYR A 85 -6.97 -1.69 -5.31
N TYR A 86 -5.84 -2.09 -4.72
CA TYR A 86 -4.98 -1.25 -3.91
C TYR A 86 -3.59 -1.22 -4.53
N MET A 87 -3.04 -0.02 -4.62
CA MET A 87 -1.77 0.24 -5.28
C MET A 87 -0.76 0.80 -4.28
N CYS A 88 0.42 0.20 -4.29
CA CYS A 88 1.61 0.75 -3.65
C CYS A 88 2.44 1.50 -4.71
N GLN A 89 2.77 2.74 -4.44
CA GLN A 89 3.39 3.66 -5.40
C GLN A 89 4.65 4.30 -4.81
N ILE A 90 5.70 4.47 -5.61
CA ILE A 90 6.90 5.24 -5.27
C ILE A 90 6.94 6.50 -6.14
N ASN A 91 7.24 7.65 -5.54
CA ASN A 91 7.32 8.95 -6.23
C ASN A 91 8.60 9.14 -7.08
N THR A 92 9.06 8.11 -7.80
CA THR A 92 10.12 8.20 -8.81
C THR A 92 9.64 8.93 -10.07
N VAL A 93 10.56 9.26 -10.97
CA VAL A 93 10.26 9.80 -12.31
C VAL A 93 10.90 8.88 -13.37
N PRO A 94 10.11 8.11 -14.17
CA PRO A 94 8.65 7.98 -14.10
C PRO A 94 8.18 7.29 -12.81
N MET A 95 6.92 7.53 -12.46
CA MET A 95 6.29 6.95 -11.27
C MET A 95 6.24 5.42 -11.38
N ARG A 96 6.67 4.73 -10.33
CA ARG A 96 6.62 3.26 -10.26
C ARG A 96 5.51 2.82 -9.31
N SER A 97 4.78 1.77 -9.67
CA SER A 97 3.73 1.20 -8.83
C SER A 97 3.55 -0.29 -9.02
N VAL A 98 3.00 -0.96 -8.00
CA VAL A 98 2.50 -2.32 -8.03
C VAL A 98 1.13 -2.36 -7.35
N GLN A 99 0.28 -3.30 -7.74
CA GLN A 99 -1.09 -3.38 -7.24
C GLN A 99 -1.49 -4.81 -6.89
N GLY A 100 -2.47 -4.93 -6.00
CA GLY A 100 -3.08 -6.18 -5.59
C GLY A 100 -4.56 -5.97 -5.35
N TYR A 101 -5.33 -7.03 -5.51
CA TYR A 101 -6.77 -7.01 -5.36
C TYR A 101 -7.18 -7.55 -3.99
N LEU A 102 -8.06 -6.82 -3.30
CA LEU A 102 -8.70 -7.28 -2.08
C LEU A 102 -10.11 -7.79 -2.43
N GLU A 103 -10.29 -9.10 -2.33
CA GLU A 103 -11.60 -9.74 -2.37
C GLU A 103 -12.18 -9.80 -0.95
N VAL A 104 -13.48 -9.53 -0.83
CA VAL A 104 -14.19 -9.51 0.46
C VAL A 104 -15.33 -10.51 0.41
N VAL A 105 -15.34 -11.45 1.37
CA VAL A 105 -16.28 -12.59 1.43
C VAL A 105 -17.06 -12.68 2.73
#